data_AF-A0A6L6F413-F1
#
_entry.id   AF-A0A6L6F413-F1
#
_cell.length_a   1.000
_cell.length_b   1.000
_cell.length_c   1.000
_cell.angle_alpha   90.00
_cell.angle_beta   90.00
_cell.angle_gamma   90.00
#
_symmetry.space_group_name_H-M   'P 1'
#
loop_
_entity.id
_entity.type
_entity.pdbx_description
1 polymer ?
#
loop_
_entity_poly.entity_id
_entity_poly.type
_entity_poly.pdbx_seq_one_letter_code
_entity_poly.pdbx_strand_id
1 'polypeptide(L)'
;MDLVKGSSVLIVVLFHSVIHMYAVTPDGAVSSGWHSFMNVIEPLRMPIFFMVSGMLATSAMGRPWRLSRRRTYGMAYLYILWSAIFFIVVALYIHETPVEAVLNFPRRLLVGSSGYWYLYALLLYFVVAKLLRRWPAWIILAIAIALNLLRAPVAQWNRDFMTSIDVVSAMTSIVTNLVFYILGVYYKEVIAWVADRASWLRVAVVVALVSAYGIWRNSAPEYWEMTYLPISLAWIAAGVMLAHLLVEYNGPRRFGTFFGARTLPIFVVQFPLLMALSSYLRNNRPEYLQIPAVQVVFPILVTFGLVFAALLLYRITQKNLGKYLFEAPRWAIREHRASPSPSGEKEVSSAT
;
A
#
# COMPACT_ATOMS: atom_id res chain seq x y z
N MET A 1 -7.06 -8.80 -10.48
CA MET A 1 -6.82 -7.60 -9.65
C MET A 1 -7.06 -7.86 -8.17
N ASP A 2 -8.25 -8.32 -7.77
CA ASP A 2 -8.61 -8.49 -6.35
C ASP A 2 -7.70 -9.48 -5.60
N LEU A 3 -7.32 -10.60 -6.24
CA LEU A 3 -6.37 -11.55 -5.67
C LEU A 3 -5.02 -10.89 -5.37
N VAL A 4 -4.46 -10.14 -6.32
CA VAL A 4 -3.19 -9.43 -6.15
C VAL A 4 -3.28 -8.41 -5.02
N LYS A 5 -4.37 -7.62 -5.00
CA LYS A 5 -4.61 -6.58 -4.01
C LYS A 5 -4.77 -7.14 -2.59
N GLY A 6 -5.50 -8.24 -2.44
CA GLY A 6 -5.67 -8.93 -1.16
C GLY A 6 -4.35 -9.55 -0.67
N SER A 7 -3.65 -10.25 -1.57
CA SER A 7 -2.38 -10.91 -1.23
C SER A 7 -1.29 -9.91 -0.85
N SER A 8 -1.16 -8.79 -1.57
CA SER A 8 -0.14 -7.78 -1.27
C SER A 8 -0.33 -7.16 0.11
N VAL A 9 -1.56 -6.88 0.51
CA VAL A 9 -1.87 -6.33 1.84
C VAL A 9 -1.55 -7.36 2.93
N LEU A 10 -1.90 -8.63 2.74
CA LEU A 10 -1.60 -9.68 3.71
C LEU A 10 -0.09 -9.94 3.85
N ILE A 11 0.66 -9.88 2.74
CA ILE A 11 2.13 -9.95 2.76
C ILE A 11 2.71 -8.77 3.54
N VAL A 12 2.14 -7.56 3.45
CA VAL A 12 2.57 -6.40 4.24
C VAL A 12 2.30 -6.59 5.73
N VAL A 13 1.13 -7.15 6.11
CA VAL A 13 0.83 -7.47 7.52
C VAL A 13 1.81 -8.52 8.06
N LEU A 14 2.13 -9.53 7.24
CA LEU A 14 3.13 -10.54 7.57
C LEU A 14 4.51 -9.93 7.76
N PHE A 15 4.92 -9.04 6.86
CA PHE A 15 6.17 -8.30 6.98
C PHE A 15 6.29 -7.53 8.29
N HIS A 16 5.25 -6.79 8.69
CA HIS A 16 5.29 -6.09 9.97
C HIS A 16 5.38 -7.06 11.15
N SER A 17 4.65 -8.18 11.09
CA SER A 17 4.74 -9.22 12.12
C SER A 17 6.16 -9.78 12.26
N VAL A 18 6.85 -10.00 11.13
CA VAL A 18 8.26 -10.42 11.08
C VAL A 18 9.18 -9.35 11.69
N ILE A 19 9.07 -8.08 11.29
CA ILE A 19 9.94 -7.01 11.81
C ILE A 19 9.79 -6.85 13.32
N HIS A 20 8.58 -6.91 13.84
CA HIS A 20 8.35 -6.76 15.28
C HIS A 20 8.88 -7.94 16.10
N MET A 21 8.88 -9.16 15.54
CA MET A 21 9.58 -10.30 16.14
C MET A 21 11.10 -10.12 16.04
N TYR A 22 11.61 -9.77 14.86
CA TYR A 22 13.05 -9.57 14.60
C TYR A 22 13.66 -8.52 15.52
N ALA A 23 12.92 -7.46 15.86
CA ALA A 23 13.35 -6.43 16.79
C ALA A 23 13.63 -6.93 18.23
N VAL A 24 13.11 -8.10 18.62
CA VAL A 24 13.34 -8.70 19.95
C VAL A 24 14.12 -10.02 19.90
N THR A 25 14.26 -10.63 18.71
CA THR A 25 15.05 -11.84 18.48
C THR A 25 15.99 -11.69 17.26
N PRO A 26 16.85 -10.66 17.21
CA PRO A 26 17.67 -10.39 16.03
C PRO A 26 18.73 -11.48 15.75
N ASP A 27 19.20 -12.17 16.80
CA ASP A 27 20.25 -13.19 16.69
C ASP A 27 19.73 -14.59 16.38
N GLY A 28 18.40 -14.78 16.35
CA GLY A 28 17.78 -16.07 16.09
C GLY A 28 17.83 -16.44 14.61
N ALA A 29 18.36 -17.62 14.26
CA ALA A 29 18.47 -18.08 12.88
C ALA A 29 17.12 -18.10 12.13
N VAL A 30 16.03 -18.49 12.80
CA VAL A 30 14.68 -18.50 12.21
C VAL A 30 14.15 -17.08 12.01
N SER A 31 14.31 -16.21 13.01
CA SER A 31 13.95 -14.80 12.93
C SER A 31 14.68 -14.08 11.79
N SER A 32 15.99 -14.28 11.67
CA SER A 32 16.81 -13.77 10.57
C SER A 32 16.39 -14.36 9.22
N GLY A 33 16.07 -15.65 9.16
CA GLY A 33 15.54 -16.29 7.95
C GLY A 33 14.24 -15.65 7.46
N TRP A 34 13.30 -15.36 8.37
CA TRP A 34 12.09 -14.61 8.06
C TRP A 34 12.39 -13.20 7.56
N HIS A 35 13.29 -12.48 8.23
CA HIS A 35 13.68 -11.13 7.85
C HIS A 35 14.32 -11.10 6.44
N SER A 36 15.26 -12.00 6.17
CA SER A 36 15.88 -12.15 4.85
C SER A 36 14.86 -12.49 3.77
N PHE A 37 13.95 -13.44 4.03
CA PHE A 37 12.88 -13.77 3.10
C PHE A 37 11.99 -12.55 2.78
N MET A 38 11.64 -11.76 3.79
CA MET A 38 10.88 -10.53 3.60
C MET A 38 11.62 -9.47 2.79
N ASN A 39 12.94 -9.39 2.91
CA ASN A 39 13.77 -8.50 2.10
C ASN A 39 13.84 -8.95 0.63
N VAL A 40 13.88 -10.27 0.37
CA VAL A 40 13.85 -10.81 -1.01
C VAL A 40 12.58 -10.36 -1.76
N ILE A 41 11.43 -10.37 -1.07
CA ILE A 41 10.13 -10.00 -1.65
C ILE A 41 9.79 -8.50 -1.49
N GLU A 42 10.71 -7.69 -0.94
CA GLU A 42 10.53 -6.24 -0.83
C GLU A 42 10.18 -5.55 -2.16
N PRO A 43 10.86 -5.84 -3.27
CA PRO A 43 10.57 -5.17 -4.54
C PRO A 43 9.23 -5.62 -5.15
N LEU A 44 8.53 -6.59 -4.55
CA LEU A 44 7.20 -7.01 -4.97
C LEU A 44 6.09 -6.22 -4.25
N ARG A 45 6.15 -6.15 -2.91
CA ARG A 45 5.00 -5.83 -2.05
C ARG A 45 4.34 -4.47 -2.34
N MET A 46 5.11 -3.39 -2.33
CA MET A 46 4.59 -2.03 -2.59
C MET A 46 4.40 -1.75 -4.09
N PRO A 47 5.36 -2.12 -4.97
CA PRO A 47 5.21 -1.89 -6.41
C PRO A 47 3.95 -2.51 -7.02
N ILE A 48 3.67 -3.78 -6.76
CA ILE A 48 2.49 -4.46 -7.32
C ILE A 48 1.18 -3.88 -6.76
N PHE A 49 1.17 -3.47 -5.50
CA PHE A 49 0.03 -2.81 -4.87
C PHE A 49 -0.28 -1.47 -5.53
N PHE A 50 0.74 -0.64 -5.78
CA PHE A 50 0.57 0.65 -6.43
C PHE A 50 0.15 0.50 -7.89
N MET A 51 0.68 -0.48 -8.61
CA MET A 51 0.23 -0.79 -9.97
C MET A 51 -1.25 -1.16 -10.02
N VAL A 52 -1.70 -2.12 -9.19
CA VAL A 52 -3.13 -2.48 -9.15
C VAL A 52 -3.99 -1.29 -8.72
N SER A 53 -3.51 -0.46 -7.80
CA SER A 53 -4.22 0.76 -7.38
C SER A 53 -4.38 1.76 -8.53
N GLY A 54 -3.35 1.92 -9.38
CA GLY A 54 -3.42 2.70 -10.61
C GLY A 54 -4.45 2.15 -11.60
N MET A 55 -4.46 0.83 -11.81
CA MET A 55 -5.44 0.18 -12.68
C MET A 55 -6.89 0.43 -12.23
N LEU A 56 -7.13 0.40 -10.91
CA LEU A 56 -8.44 0.69 -10.33
C LEU A 56 -8.82 2.17 -10.46
N ALA A 57 -7.83 3.07 -10.56
CA ALA A 57 -8.04 4.51 -10.63
C ALA A 57 -8.34 5.04 -12.03
N THR A 58 -8.01 4.32 -13.11
CA THR A 58 -8.17 4.78 -14.50
C THR A 58 -9.59 5.28 -14.81
N SER A 59 -10.64 4.62 -14.31
CA SER A 59 -12.03 5.03 -14.57
C SER A 59 -12.40 6.40 -13.97
N ALA A 60 -11.63 6.87 -12.99
CA ALA A 60 -11.80 8.17 -12.35
C ALA A 60 -10.91 9.28 -12.97
N MET A 61 -10.01 8.94 -13.90
CA MET A 61 -9.12 9.91 -14.55
C MET A 61 -9.85 10.86 -15.49
N GLY A 62 -10.82 10.37 -16.25
CA GLY A 62 -11.63 11.19 -17.16
C GLY A 62 -12.74 12.00 -16.47
N ARG A 63 -13.08 11.69 -15.22
CA ARG A 63 -14.21 12.32 -14.51
C ARG A 63 -13.83 13.71 -13.96
N PRO A 64 -14.77 14.67 -13.82
CA PRO A 64 -14.55 15.91 -13.08
C PRO A 64 -14.07 15.66 -11.64
N TRP A 65 -13.32 16.59 -11.05
CA TRP A 65 -12.82 16.49 -9.67
C TRP A 65 -13.94 16.24 -8.64
N ARG A 66 -15.14 16.80 -8.87
CA ARG A 66 -16.32 16.60 -8.02
C ARG A 66 -16.76 15.13 -7.95
N LEU A 67 -16.58 14.37 -9.03
CA LEU A 67 -16.88 12.93 -9.12
C LEU A 67 -15.69 12.06 -8.72
N SER A 68 -14.60 12.66 -8.23
CA SER A 68 -13.42 11.94 -7.73
C SER A 68 -13.19 12.17 -6.24
N ARG A 69 -14.14 12.80 -5.54
CA ARG A 69 -14.06 13.11 -4.10
C ARG A 69 -13.75 11.89 -3.24
N ARG A 70 -14.25 10.70 -3.61
CA ARG A 70 -13.93 9.46 -2.88
C ARG A 70 -12.44 9.10 -2.96
N ARG A 71 -11.78 9.38 -4.09
CA ARG A 71 -10.35 9.12 -4.32
C ARG A 71 -9.45 10.28 -3.92
N THR A 72 -10.01 11.46 -3.65
CA THR A 72 -9.28 12.59 -3.09
C THR A 72 -9.60 12.76 -1.62
N TYR A 73 -10.68 13.48 -1.30
CA TYR A 73 -11.12 13.73 0.07
C TYR A 73 -11.30 12.46 0.90
N GLY A 74 -11.81 11.37 0.31
CA GLY A 74 -11.94 10.10 1.03
C GLY A 74 -10.59 9.52 1.47
N MET A 75 -9.59 9.54 0.59
CA MET A 75 -8.23 9.10 0.92
C MET A 75 -7.55 10.06 1.91
N ALA A 76 -7.69 11.37 1.71
CA ALA A 76 -7.16 12.38 2.61
C ALA A 76 -7.75 12.25 4.03
N TYR A 77 -9.07 12.07 4.12
CA TYR A 77 -9.77 11.83 5.39
C TYR A 77 -9.22 10.61 6.11
N LEU A 78 -9.12 9.47 5.41
CA LEU A 78 -8.62 8.24 6.01
C LEU A 78 -7.15 8.37 6.42
N TYR A 79 -6.33 9.05 5.61
CA TYR A 79 -4.93 9.29 5.93
C TYR A 79 -4.78 10.14 7.19
N ILE A 80 -5.49 11.27 7.28
CA ILE A 80 -5.43 12.18 8.43
C ILE A 80 -5.97 11.48 9.68
N LEU A 81 -7.14 10.83 9.58
CA LEU A 81 -7.78 10.16 10.70
C LEU A 81 -6.89 9.06 11.30
N TRP A 82 -6.40 8.13 10.47
CA TRP A 82 -5.60 7.03 10.97
C TRP A 82 -4.21 7.48 11.40
N SER A 83 -3.62 8.47 10.73
CA SER A 83 -2.36 9.08 11.19
C SER A 83 -2.54 9.76 12.55
N ALA A 84 -3.66 10.45 12.79
CA ALA A 84 -3.95 11.04 14.11
C ALA A 84 -4.03 9.95 15.18
N ILE A 85 -4.79 8.86 14.93
CA ILE A 85 -4.87 7.71 15.85
C ILE A 85 -3.47 7.14 16.12
N PHE A 86 -2.66 6.93 15.08
CA PHE A 86 -1.31 6.39 15.21
C PHE A 86 -0.40 7.30 16.01
N PHE A 87 -0.39 8.60 15.74
CA PHE A 87 0.47 9.52 16.48
C PHE A 87 0.01 9.75 17.92
N ILE A 88 -1.29 9.60 18.22
CA ILE A 88 -1.76 9.54 19.61
C ILE A 88 -1.14 8.32 20.31
N VAL A 89 -1.17 7.14 19.68
CA VAL A 89 -0.56 5.93 20.25
C VAL A 89 0.97 6.07 20.38
N VAL A 90 1.64 6.68 19.40
CA VAL A 90 3.08 7.00 19.48
C VAL A 90 3.37 7.95 20.62
N ALA A 91 2.63 9.05 20.74
CA ALA A 91 2.83 10.04 21.79
C ALA A 91 2.69 9.42 23.18
N LEU A 92 1.68 8.55 23.37
CA LEU A 92 1.51 7.79 24.62
C LEU A 92 2.68 6.83 24.88
N TYR A 93 3.22 6.20 23.85
CA TYR A 93 4.33 5.26 23.98
C TYR A 93 5.67 5.95 24.32
N ILE A 94 5.95 7.09 23.69
CA ILE A 94 7.20 7.85 23.90
C ILE A 94 7.08 8.94 24.98
N HIS A 95 5.91 9.05 25.62
CA HIS A 95 5.58 10.10 26.59
C HIS A 95 5.77 11.53 26.04
N GLU A 96 5.45 11.74 24.76
CA GLU A 96 5.45 13.07 24.13
C GLU A 96 4.31 13.93 24.70
N THR A 97 4.56 15.21 24.96
CA THR A 97 3.52 16.08 25.51
C THR A 97 2.40 16.31 24.48
N PRO A 98 1.14 16.50 24.92
CA PRO A 98 0.04 16.76 23.99
C PRO A 98 0.27 17.97 23.08
N VAL A 99 0.94 19.01 23.59
CA VAL A 99 1.24 20.23 22.83
C VAL A 99 2.24 19.94 21.70
N GLU A 100 3.34 19.24 22.01
CA GLU A 100 4.32 18.83 21.00
C GLU A 100 3.70 17.91 19.95
N ALA A 101 2.90 16.93 20.38
CA ALA A 101 2.23 16.01 19.48
C ALA A 101 1.32 16.75 18.47
N VAL A 102 0.56 17.76 18.93
CA VAL A 102 -0.30 18.59 18.07
C VAL A 102 0.52 19.48 17.13
N LEU A 103 1.58 20.12 17.62
CA LEU A 103 2.43 21.00 16.81
C LEU A 103 3.23 20.24 15.74
N ASN A 104 3.67 19.01 16.05
CA ASN A 104 4.43 18.16 15.14
C ASN A 104 3.53 17.42 14.15
N PHE A 105 2.23 17.26 14.43
CA PHE A 105 1.32 16.47 13.61
C PHE A 105 1.26 16.92 12.13
N PRO A 106 1.11 18.21 11.77
CA PRO A 106 1.10 18.64 10.37
C PRO A 106 2.40 18.31 9.64
N ARG A 107 3.54 18.47 10.31
CA ARG A 107 4.87 18.18 9.77
C ARG A 107 5.02 16.69 9.47
N ARG A 108 4.64 15.84 10.43
CA ARG A 108 4.62 14.37 10.30
C ARG A 108 3.71 13.89 9.17
N LEU A 109 2.55 14.55 8.98
CA LEU A 109 1.65 14.26 7.87
C LEU A 109 2.27 14.58 6.50
N LEU A 110 3.04 15.67 6.39
CA LEU A 110 3.64 16.08 5.12
C LEU A 110 4.74 15.13 4.65
N VAL A 111 5.55 14.60 5.58
CA VAL A 111 6.65 13.68 5.26
C VAL A 111 6.24 12.20 5.29
N GLY A 112 4.96 11.91 5.53
CA GLY A 112 4.45 10.54 5.54
C GLY A 112 5.04 9.68 6.65
N SER A 113 5.32 10.26 7.83
CA SER A 113 5.98 9.57 8.96
C SER A 113 5.06 8.59 9.72
N SER A 114 4.09 7.99 9.02
CA SER A 114 3.15 7.04 9.61
C SER A 114 3.13 5.74 8.82
N GLY A 115 2.64 4.67 9.45
CA GLY A 115 2.33 3.41 8.77
C GLY A 115 1.37 3.56 7.57
N TYR A 116 0.70 4.71 7.44
CA TYR A 116 -0.30 4.99 6.40
C TYR A 116 0.23 5.83 5.24
N TRP A 117 1.54 5.99 5.12
CA TRP A 117 2.17 6.71 4.00
C TRP A 117 1.68 6.26 2.63
N TYR A 118 1.23 5.01 2.47
CA TYR A 118 0.64 4.53 1.22
C TYR A 118 -0.67 5.25 0.85
N LEU A 119 -1.51 5.67 1.82
CA LEU A 119 -2.72 6.46 1.54
C LEU A 119 -2.34 7.84 1.02
N TYR A 120 -1.32 8.44 1.62
CA TYR A 120 -0.73 9.68 1.16
C TYR A 120 -0.17 9.52 -0.27
N ALA A 121 0.57 8.45 -0.53
CA ALA A 121 1.10 8.12 -1.85
C ALA A 121 -0.03 7.97 -2.89
N LEU A 122 -1.08 7.19 -2.59
CA LEU A 122 -2.22 7.00 -3.49
C LEU A 122 -2.94 8.32 -3.82
N LEU A 123 -3.14 9.16 -2.81
CA LEU A 123 -3.71 10.50 -2.99
C LEU A 123 -2.83 11.34 -3.92
N LEU A 124 -1.53 11.40 -3.61
CA LEU A 124 -0.54 12.16 -4.38
C LEU A 124 -0.48 11.67 -5.84
N TYR A 125 -0.34 10.37 -6.05
CA TYR A 125 -0.25 9.78 -7.39
C TYR A 125 -1.51 10.02 -8.20
N PHE A 126 -2.69 9.90 -7.58
CA PHE A 126 -3.96 10.20 -8.24
C PHE A 126 -4.02 11.67 -8.67
N VAL A 127 -3.61 12.60 -7.81
CA VAL A 127 -3.58 14.04 -8.13
C VAL A 127 -2.59 14.32 -9.26
N VAL A 128 -1.35 13.81 -9.16
CA VAL A 128 -0.31 13.98 -10.19
C VAL A 128 -0.76 13.42 -11.53
N ALA A 129 -1.23 12.17 -11.58
CA ALA A 129 -1.72 11.55 -12.82
C ALA A 129 -2.91 12.33 -13.41
N LYS A 130 -3.81 12.84 -12.56
CA LYS A 130 -4.97 13.61 -13.03
C LYS A 130 -4.62 14.99 -13.56
N LEU A 131 -3.66 15.68 -12.93
CA LEU A 131 -3.19 16.99 -13.37
C LEU A 131 -2.42 16.87 -14.70
N LEU A 132 -1.59 15.85 -14.81
CA LEU A 132 -0.77 15.58 -16.00
C LEU A 132 -1.52 14.83 -17.10
N ARG A 133 -2.81 14.51 -16.93
CA ARG A 133 -3.58 13.66 -17.88
C ARG A 133 -3.66 14.19 -19.33
N ARG A 134 -3.32 15.46 -19.55
CA ARG A 134 -3.27 16.08 -20.90
C ARG A 134 -1.93 15.83 -21.60
N TRP A 135 -0.89 15.44 -20.86
CA TRP A 135 0.41 15.14 -21.41
C TRP A 135 0.41 13.72 -22.01
N PRO A 136 1.24 13.46 -23.03
CA PRO A 136 1.45 12.11 -23.53
C PRO A 136 1.86 11.15 -22.40
N ALA A 137 1.21 9.99 -22.32
CA ALA A 137 1.42 9.02 -21.23
C ALA A 137 2.89 8.59 -21.10
N TRP A 138 3.62 8.50 -22.22
CA TRP A 138 5.03 8.13 -22.23
C TRP A 138 5.92 9.17 -21.54
N ILE A 139 5.57 10.45 -21.56
CA ILE A 139 6.32 11.51 -20.86
C ILE A 139 6.14 11.35 -19.34
N ILE A 140 4.91 11.14 -18.90
CA ILE A 140 4.59 10.92 -17.49
C ILE A 140 5.32 9.67 -16.97
N LEU A 141 5.32 8.61 -17.77
CA LEU A 141 6.06 7.38 -17.46
C LEU A 141 7.57 7.62 -17.42
N ALA A 142 8.15 8.34 -18.39
CA ALA A 142 9.58 8.64 -18.44
C ALA A 142 10.04 9.41 -17.21
N ILE A 143 9.27 10.42 -16.76
CA ILE A 143 9.53 11.15 -15.52
C ILE A 143 9.49 10.20 -14.31
N ALA A 144 8.47 9.35 -14.22
CA ALA A 144 8.33 8.42 -13.11
C ALA A 144 9.45 7.36 -13.09
N ILE A 145 9.89 6.88 -14.25
CA ILE A 145 11.07 6.01 -14.40
C ILE A 145 12.33 6.74 -13.94
N ALA A 146 12.55 7.98 -14.40
CA ALA A 146 13.71 8.78 -14.00
C ALA A 146 13.78 8.95 -12.48
N LEU A 147 12.65 9.28 -11.83
CA LEU A 147 12.58 9.39 -10.36
C LEU A 147 12.92 8.07 -9.65
N ASN A 148 12.56 6.91 -10.22
CA ASN A 148 12.92 5.61 -9.66
C ASN A 148 14.39 5.25 -9.92
N LEU A 149 14.94 5.56 -11.10
CA LEU A 149 16.34 5.34 -11.42
C LEU A 149 17.26 6.23 -10.55
N LEU A 150 16.82 7.45 -10.25
CA LEU A 150 17.48 8.40 -9.34
C LEU A 150 17.18 8.12 -7.87
N ARG A 151 16.87 6.87 -7.49
CA ARG A 151 16.51 6.51 -6.11
C ARG A 151 17.57 6.90 -5.09
N ALA A 152 18.86 6.70 -5.38
CA ALA A 152 19.94 7.08 -4.46
C ALA A 152 20.01 8.61 -4.22
N PRO A 153 20.03 9.47 -5.26
CA PRO A 153 19.86 10.91 -5.07
C PRO A 153 18.57 11.32 -4.35
N VAL A 154 17.45 10.65 -4.63
CA VAL A 154 16.17 10.90 -3.93
C VAL A 154 16.24 10.48 -2.45
N ALA A 155 16.96 9.41 -2.14
CA ALA A 155 17.22 8.98 -0.77
C ALA A 155 18.08 10.01 -0.03
N GLN A 156 19.11 10.52 -0.70
CA GLN A 156 19.95 11.59 -0.15
C GLN A 156 19.14 12.87 0.09
N TRP A 157 18.36 13.33 -0.88
CA TRP A 157 17.45 14.46 -0.70
C TRP A 157 16.47 14.26 0.47
N ASN A 158 15.93 13.04 0.63
CA ASN A 158 15.06 12.73 1.76
C ASN A 158 15.80 12.86 3.10
N ARG A 159 17.06 12.41 3.18
CA ARG A 159 17.91 12.57 4.37
C ARG A 159 18.26 14.04 4.66
N ASP A 160 18.57 14.80 3.63
CA ASP A 160 19.01 16.18 3.80
C ASP A 160 17.86 17.11 4.23
N PHE A 161 16.65 16.88 3.70
CA PHE A 161 15.54 17.82 3.85
C PHE A 161 14.32 17.29 4.60
N MET A 162 13.99 16.01 4.47
CA MET A 162 12.73 15.47 5.02
C MET A 162 12.95 14.82 6.39
N THR A 163 14.10 14.15 6.61
CA THR A 163 14.39 13.56 7.93
C THR A 163 14.73 14.59 8.99
N SER A 164 15.05 15.84 8.59
CA SER A 164 15.14 16.98 9.51
C SER A 164 13.76 17.41 10.04
N ILE A 165 12.68 17.08 9.32
CA ILE A 165 11.30 17.30 9.76
C ILE A 165 10.86 16.16 10.67
N ASP A 166 11.05 14.92 10.24
CA ASP A 166 10.82 13.72 11.05
C ASP A 166 11.65 12.54 10.54
N VAL A 167 12.34 11.84 11.46
CA VAL A 167 13.31 10.78 11.16
C VAL A 167 12.71 9.64 10.31
N VAL A 168 11.41 9.37 10.43
CA VAL A 168 10.75 8.23 9.76
C VAL A 168 10.09 8.62 8.42
N SER A 169 10.64 9.61 7.71
CA SER A 169 10.10 10.07 6.42
C SER A 169 10.03 8.98 5.35
N ALA A 170 8.86 8.82 4.74
CA ALA A 170 8.59 7.83 3.70
C ALA A 170 8.82 8.37 2.25
N MET A 171 9.33 9.59 2.08
CA MET A 171 9.34 10.25 0.77
C MET A 171 10.16 9.52 -0.30
N THR A 172 11.26 8.87 0.05
CA THR A 172 12.02 8.06 -0.92
C THR A 172 11.13 6.97 -1.54
N SER A 173 10.37 6.26 -0.69
CA SER A 173 9.43 5.23 -1.14
C SER A 173 8.30 5.83 -1.96
N ILE A 174 7.75 6.98 -1.57
CA ILE A 174 6.66 7.63 -2.28
C ILE A 174 7.10 8.13 -3.66
N VAL A 175 8.22 8.81 -3.76
CA VAL A 175 8.70 9.35 -5.04
C VAL A 175 9.03 8.22 -6.01
N THR A 176 9.75 7.19 -5.53
CA THR A 176 10.24 6.11 -6.40
C THR A 176 9.13 5.15 -6.83
N ASN A 177 8.07 4.96 -6.04
CA ASN A 177 6.98 4.05 -6.39
C ASN A 177 5.94 4.64 -7.37
N LEU A 178 6.02 5.94 -7.69
CA LEU A 178 5.11 6.59 -8.64
C LEU A 178 5.02 5.84 -9.98
N VAL A 179 6.17 5.33 -10.47
CA VAL A 179 6.26 4.60 -11.75
C VAL A 179 5.28 3.43 -11.83
N PHE A 180 5.13 2.65 -10.76
CA PHE A 180 4.25 1.48 -10.77
C PHE A 180 2.79 1.88 -10.84
N TYR A 181 2.41 2.97 -10.15
CA TYR A 181 1.06 3.51 -10.26
C TYR A 181 0.75 4.01 -11.67
N ILE A 182 1.68 4.76 -12.29
CA ILE A 182 1.53 5.27 -13.67
C ILE A 182 1.42 4.11 -14.68
N LEU A 183 2.22 3.06 -14.54
CA LEU A 183 2.10 1.82 -15.33
C LEU A 183 0.68 1.24 -15.21
N GLY A 184 0.14 1.16 -14.00
CA GLY A 184 -1.23 0.69 -13.77
C GLY A 184 -2.31 1.58 -14.40
N VAL A 185 -2.11 2.90 -14.42
CA VAL A 185 -3.10 3.84 -14.98
C VAL A 185 -3.17 3.77 -16.50
N TYR A 186 -2.01 3.79 -17.17
CA TYR A 186 -1.92 4.02 -18.63
C TYR A 186 -1.53 2.80 -19.47
N TYR A 187 -0.98 1.75 -18.87
CA TYR A 187 -0.41 0.60 -19.61
C TYR A 187 -1.06 -0.72 -19.21
N LYS A 188 -2.40 -0.72 -19.11
CA LYS A 188 -3.18 -1.90 -18.71
C LYS A 188 -3.08 -3.03 -19.72
N GLU A 189 -2.97 -2.69 -20.99
CA GLU A 189 -2.83 -3.58 -22.12
C GLU A 189 -1.52 -4.37 -22.02
N VAL A 190 -0.44 -3.73 -21.56
CA VAL A 190 0.83 -4.40 -21.29
C VAL A 190 0.68 -5.39 -20.13
N ILE A 191 -0.02 -5.00 -19.05
CA ILE A 191 -0.26 -5.88 -17.91
C ILE A 191 -1.13 -7.08 -18.31
N ALA A 192 -2.14 -6.87 -19.15
CA ALA A 192 -2.97 -7.94 -19.72
C ALA A 192 -2.13 -8.87 -20.60
N TRP A 193 -1.30 -8.31 -21.49
CA TRP A 193 -0.38 -9.06 -22.35
C TRP A 193 0.60 -9.96 -21.57
N VAL A 194 1.06 -9.50 -20.40
CA VAL A 194 1.87 -10.32 -19.46
C VAL A 194 1.02 -11.43 -18.86
N ALA A 195 -0.21 -11.13 -18.43
CA ALA A 195 -1.12 -12.11 -17.85
C ALA A 195 -1.47 -13.23 -18.84
N ASP A 196 -1.75 -12.88 -20.11
CA ASP A 196 -2.10 -13.85 -21.17
C ASP A 196 -0.91 -14.77 -21.53
N ARG A 197 0.30 -14.40 -21.14
CA ARG A 197 1.52 -15.20 -21.30
C ARG A 197 1.84 -16.06 -20.08
N ALA A 198 0.96 -16.11 -19.09
CA ALA A 198 1.23 -16.85 -17.87
C ALA A 198 1.36 -18.36 -18.15
N SER A 199 2.39 -18.96 -17.58
CA SER A 199 2.52 -20.41 -17.44
C SER A 199 3.25 -20.72 -16.15
N TRP A 200 2.99 -21.89 -15.55
CA TRP A 200 3.66 -22.30 -14.31
C TRP A 200 5.18 -22.30 -14.45
N LEU A 201 5.70 -22.73 -15.61
CA LEU A 201 7.13 -22.69 -15.90
C LEU A 201 7.68 -21.26 -15.93
N ARG A 202 7.01 -20.32 -16.61
CA ARG A 202 7.43 -18.91 -16.66
C ARG A 202 7.41 -18.27 -15.28
N VAL A 203 6.37 -18.54 -14.49
CA VAL A 203 6.29 -18.08 -13.10
C VAL A 203 7.46 -18.65 -12.30
N ALA A 204 7.70 -19.96 -12.34
CA ALA A 204 8.77 -20.61 -11.60
C ALA A 204 10.15 -20.05 -11.98
N VAL A 205 10.43 -19.89 -13.28
CA VAL A 205 11.69 -19.32 -13.78
C VAL A 205 11.87 -17.88 -13.31
N VAL A 206 10.86 -17.02 -13.51
CA VAL A 206 10.98 -15.62 -13.10
C VAL A 206 11.14 -15.52 -11.59
N VAL A 207 10.34 -16.25 -10.80
CA VAL A 207 10.46 -16.30 -9.33
C VAL A 207 11.84 -16.77 -8.88
N ALA A 208 12.40 -17.80 -9.52
CA ALA A 208 13.75 -18.28 -9.21
C ALA A 208 14.80 -17.20 -9.47
N LEU A 209 14.74 -16.52 -10.62
CA LEU A 209 15.68 -15.45 -10.98
C LEU A 209 15.60 -14.25 -10.03
N VAL A 210 14.39 -13.77 -9.74
CA VAL A 210 14.21 -12.62 -8.84
C VAL A 210 14.55 -12.96 -7.39
N SER A 211 14.33 -14.22 -6.97
CA SER A 211 14.70 -14.70 -5.63
C SER A 211 16.22 -14.83 -5.51
N ALA A 212 16.90 -15.38 -6.52
CA ALA A 212 18.36 -15.48 -6.55
C ALA A 212 19.01 -14.08 -6.47
N TYR A 213 18.52 -13.13 -7.25
CA TYR A 213 18.96 -11.73 -7.17
C TYR A 213 18.67 -11.12 -5.79
N GLY A 214 17.48 -11.36 -5.23
CA GLY A 214 17.11 -10.88 -3.89
C GLY A 214 18.01 -11.44 -2.79
N ILE A 215 18.41 -12.72 -2.89
CA ILE A 215 19.34 -13.36 -1.95
C ILE A 215 20.72 -12.72 -2.06
N TRP A 216 21.25 -12.58 -3.28
CA TRP A 216 22.53 -11.89 -3.53
C TRP A 216 22.51 -10.45 -3.00
N ARG A 217 21.42 -9.72 -3.23
CA ARG A 217 21.26 -8.35 -2.75
C ARG A 217 21.19 -8.24 -1.22
N ASN A 218 20.62 -9.23 -0.54
CA ASN A 218 20.64 -9.27 0.92
C ASN A 218 22.07 -9.38 1.47
N SER A 219 22.99 -10.01 0.74
CA SER A 219 24.41 -10.06 1.10
C SER A 219 25.22 -8.83 0.69
N ALA A 220 24.61 -7.83 0.02
CA ALA A 220 25.30 -6.65 -0.49
C ALA A 220 24.56 -5.33 -0.11
N PRO A 221 24.63 -4.91 1.18
CA PRO A 221 23.93 -3.75 1.73
C PRO A 221 24.17 -2.43 1.00
N GLU A 222 25.36 -2.25 0.41
CA GLU A 222 25.76 -1.07 -0.36
C GLU A 222 24.86 -0.82 -1.58
N TYR A 223 24.20 -1.86 -2.09
CA TYR A 223 23.26 -1.77 -3.22
C TYR A 223 21.80 -1.54 -2.77
N TRP A 224 21.57 -1.34 -1.47
CA TRP A 224 20.20 -1.22 -0.95
C TRP A 224 19.49 0.06 -1.38
N GLU A 225 20.23 1.13 -1.67
CA GLU A 225 19.67 2.41 -2.14
C GLU A 225 19.53 2.47 -3.67
N MET A 226 20.01 1.46 -4.40
CA MET A 226 19.85 1.42 -5.85
C MET A 226 18.41 1.23 -6.27
N THR A 227 18.14 1.51 -7.54
CA THR A 227 16.81 1.38 -8.14
C THR A 227 16.28 -0.05 -7.98
N TYR A 228 15.00 -0.13 -7.62
CA TYR A 228 14.26 -1.38 -7.59
C TYR A 228 13.59 -1.69 -8.94
N LEU A 229 13.71 -0.83 -9.95
CA LEU A 229 12.82 -0.88 -11.11
C LEU A 229 12.87 -2.22 -11.85
N PRO A 230 14.03 -2.74 -12.31
CA PRO A 230 14.05 -3.97 -13.12
C PRO A 230 13.55 -5.18 -12.32
N ILE A 231 14.02 -5.32 -11.07
CA ILE A 231 13.65 -6.43 -10.18
C ILE A 231 12.17 -6.35 -9.78
N SER A 232 11.63 -5.14 -9.55
CA SER A 232 10.21 -4.93 -9.24
C SER A 232 9.32 -5.25 -10.44
N LEU A 233 9.73 -4.89 -11.66
CA LEU A 233 8.99 -5.23 -12.88
C LEU A 233 8.93 -6.75 -13.08
N ALA A 234 10.05 -7.45 -12.85
CA ALA A 234 10.08 -8.91 -12.92
C ALA A 234 9.20 -9.56 -11.84
N TRP A 235 9.28 -9.07 -10.59
CA TRP A 235 8.40 -9.49 -9.50
C TRP A 235 6.92 -9.24 -9.81
N ILE A 236 6.58 -8.06 -10.33
CA ILE A 236 5.23 -7.71 -10.75
C ILE A 236 4.76 -8.67 -11.84
N ALA A 237 5.59 -8.94 -12.85
CA ALA A 237 5.25 -9.87 -13.92
C ALA A 237 4.97 -11.28 -13.37
N ALA A 238 5.83 -11.78 -12.48
CA ALA A 238 5.59 -13.06 -11.78
C ALA A 238 4.29 -13.04 -10.97
N GLY A 239 4.04 -11.98 -10.21
CA GLY A 239 2.83 -11.84 -9.39
C GLY A 239 1.55 -11.74 -10.22
N VAL A 240 1.58 -11.05 -11.37
CA VAL A 240 0.46 -10.96 -12.30
C VAL A 240 0.21 -12.31 -12.97
N MET A 241 1.25 -12.96 -13.49
CA MET A 241 1.13 -14.30 -14.11
C MET A 241 0.61 -15.33 -13.10
N LEU A 242 1.17 -15.36 -11.90
CA LEU A 242 0.74 -16.26 -10.83
C LEU A 242 -0.73 -16.01 -10.46
N ALA A 243 -1.12 -14.74 -10.29
CA ALA A 243 -2.51 -14.42 -9.99
C ALA A 243 -3.45 -14.79 -11.15
N HIS A 244 -3.03 -14.65 -12.40
CA HIS A 244 -3.82 -15.06 -13.57
C HIS A 244 -4.11 -16.57 -13.53
N LEU A 245 -3.06 -17.40 -13.36
CA LEU A 245 -3.18 -18.86 -13.26
C LEU A 245 -4.02 -19.29 -12.05
N LEU A 246 -3.83 -18.64 -10.90
CA LEU A 246 -4.53 -19.02 -9.67
C LEU A 246 -6.03 -18.67 -9.70
N VAL A 247 -6.45 -17.64 -10.42
CA VAL A 247 -7.86 -17.21 -10.47
C VAL A 247 -8.76 -18.23 -11.19
N GLU A 248 -8.20 -19.14 -11.97
CA GLU A 248 -8.93 -20.28 -12.56
C GLU A 248 -9.50 -21.20 -11.47
N TYR A 249 -8.84 -21.30 -10.32
CA TYR A 249 -9.28 -22.11 -9.19
C TYR A 249 -10.26 -21.35 -8.28
N ASN A 250 -11.29 -22.05 -7.80
CA ASN A 250 -12.33 -21.48 -6.94
C ASN A 250 -11.78 -20.91 -5.62
N GLY A 251 -10.78 -21.57 -5.02
CA GLY A 251 -10.18 -21.15 -3.74
C GLY A 251 -9.53 -19.77 -3.81
N PRO A 252 -8.48 -19.57 -4.64
CA PRO A 252 -7.85 -18.27 -4.83
C PRO A 252 -8.80 -17.19 -5.34
N ARG A 253 -9.77 -17.54 -6.19
CA ARG A 253 -10.82 -16.60 -6.63
C ARG A 253 -11.64 -16.09 -5.44
N ARG A 254 -12.18 -17.00 -4.62
CA ARG A 254 -12.93 -16.64 -3.40
C ARG A 254 -12.08 -15.83 -2.43
N PHE A 255 -10.84 -16.26 -2.19
CA PHE A 255 -9.87 -15.53 -1.38
C PHE A 255 -9.69 -14.09 -1.87
N GLY A 256 -9.44 -13.92 -3.16
CA GLY A 256 -9.27 -12.61 -3.79
C GLY A 256 -10.51 -11.73 -3.62
N THR A 257 -11.70 -12.26 -3.90
CA THR A 257 -12.96 -11.50 -3.73
C THR A 257 -13.22 -11.11 -2.26
N PHE A 258 -12.86 -11.96 -1.31
CA PHE A 258 -13.08 -11.71 0.11
C PHE A 258 -12.11 -10.66 0.66
N PHE A 259 -10.81 -10.89 0.51
CA PHE A 259 -9.77 -10.01 1.06
C PHE A 259 -9.55 -8.76 0.22
N GLY A 260 -9.62 -8.86 -1.12
CA GLY A 260 -9.47 -7.73 -2.03
C GLY A 260 -10.50 -6.62 -1.83
N ALA A 261 -11.72 -6.99 -1.41
CA ALA A 261 -12.78 -6.04 -1.04
C ALA A 261 -12.55 -5.38 0.33
N ARG A 262 -11.72 -5.98 1.20
CA ARG A 262 -11.56 -5.59 2.63
C ARG A 262 -10.12 -5.21 2.99
N THR A 263 -9.33 -4.85 1.99
CA THR A 263 -7.91 -4.48 2.20
C THR A 263 -7.72 -3.26 3.08
N LEU A 264 -8.60 -2.26 2.96
CA LEU A 264 -8.47 -1.01 3.69
C LEU A 264 -8.57 -1.25 5.20
N PRO A 265 -9.64 -1.89 5.73
CA PRO A 265 -9.73 -2.20 7.16
C PRO A 265 -8.55 -3.02 7.69
N ILE A 266 -8.14 -4.05 6.96
CA ILE A 266 -6.99 -4.90 7.32
C ILE A 266 -5.73 -4.04 7.46
N PHE A 267 -5.47 -3.20 6.48
CA PHE A 267 -4.27 -2.39 6.46
C PHE A 267 -4.26 -1.35 7.58
N VAL A 268 -5.38 -0.65 7.83
CA VAL A 268 -5.35 0.50 8.75
C VAL A 268 -5.35 0.06 10.22
N VAL A 269 -6.08 -1.00 10.56
CA VAL A 269 -6.23 -1.45 11.96
C VAL A 269 -4.97 -2.13 12.49
N GLN A 270 -4.11 -2.67 11.61
CA GLN A 270 -2.94 -3.42 12.05
C GLN A 270 -1.98 -2.58 12.91
N PHE A 271 -1.80 -1.28 12.62
CA PHE A 271 -0.72 -0.49 13.25
C PHE A 271 -0.95 -0.23 14.74
N PRO A 272 -2.12 0.23 15.22
CA PRO A 272 -2.35 0.37 16.65
C PRO A 272 -2.19 -0.96 17.41
N LEU A 273 -2.67 -2.06 16.82
CA LEU A 273 -2.55 -3.40 17.41
C LEU A 273 -1.09 -3.88 17.44
N LEU A 274 -0.35 -3.66 16.35
CA LEU A 274 1.08 -3.97 16.25
C LEU A 274 1.90 -3.14 17.22
N MET A 275 1.56 -1.87 17.42
CA MET A 275 2.24 -1.03 18.41
C MET A 275 2.04 -1.59 19.81
N ALA A 276 0.80 -1.91 20.20
CA ALA A 276 0.52 -2.53 21.50
C ALA A 276 1.26 -3.86 21.68
N LEU A 277 1.22 -4.74 20.67
CA LEU A 277 1.97 -6.00 20.67
C LEU A 277 3.47 -5.72 20.81
N SER A 278 4.00 -4.77 20.05
CA SER A 278 5.42 -4.48 20.04
C SER A 278 5.91 -3.88 21.36
N SER A 279 5.11 -3.05 22.02
CA SER A 279 5.39 -2.56 23.37
C SER A 279 5.44 -3.72 24.36
N TYR A 280 4.47 -4.63 24.29
CA TYR A 280 4.47 -5.84 25.12
C TYR A 280 5.72 -6.70 24.88
N LEU A 281 6.05 -7.00 23.62
CA LEU A 281 7.22 -7.82 23.28
C LEU A 281 8.53 -7.20 23.75
N ARG A 282 8.72 -5.89 23.55
CA ARG A 282 9.95 -5.18 23.93
C ARG A 282 10.12 -5.08 25.45
N ASN A 283 9.03 -4.87 26.18
CA ASN A 283 9.08 -4.68 27.63
C ASN A 283 9.23 -6.01 28.38
N ASN A 284 8.59 -7.08 27.89
CA ASN A 284 8.58 -8.38 28.58
C ASN A 284 9.64 -9.35 28.07
N ARG A 285 10.11 -9.18 26.83
CA ARG A 285 11.08 -10.09 26.15
C ARG A 285 10.80 -11.57 26.44
N PRO A 286 9.61 -12.07 26.08
CA PRO A 286 9.17 -13.38 26.52
C PRO A 286 10.11 -14.49 26.06
N GLU A 287 10.52 -15.35 26.99
CA GLU A 287 11.49 -16.44 26.74
C GLU A 287 11.02 -17.41 25.66
N TYR A 288 9.70 -17.63 25.54
CA TYR A 288 9.14 -18.51 24.51
C TYR A 288 9.47 -18.04 23.08
N LEU A 289 9.77 -16.75 22.86
CA LEU A 289 10.18 -16.27 21.54
C LEU A 289 11.60 -16.71 21.17
N GLN A 290 12.41 -17.16 22.12
CA GLN A 290 13.72 -17.72 21.82
C GLN A 290 13.64 -19.15 21.27
N ILE A 291 12.47 -19.79 21.38
CA ILE A 291 12.24 -21.15 20.86
C ILE A 291 12.08 -21.08 19.33
N PRO A 292 12.93 -21.76 18.54
CA PRO A 292 12.88 -21.69 17.07
C PRO A 292 11.52 -22.09 16.49
N ALA A 293 10.89 -23.14 17.03
CA ALA A 293 9.57 -23.58 16.58
C ALA A 293 8.49 -22.48 16.75
N VAL A 294 8.59 -21.67 17.81
CA VAL A 294 7.69 -20.54 18.03
C VAL A 294 7.97 -19.44 17.01
N GLN A 295 9.25 -19.11 16.75
CA GLN A 295 9.62 -18.11 15.74
C GLN A 295 9.12 -18.47 14.32
N VAL A 296 9.02 -19.76 13.98
CA VAL A 296 8.47 -20.20 12.68
C VAL A 296 7.01 -19.78 12.55
N VAL A 297 6.18 -20.06 13.56
CA VAL A 297 4.72 -19.85 13.47
C VAL A 297 4.28 -18.46 13.92
N PHE A 298 5.10 -17.76 14.73
CA PHE A 298 4.72 -16.51 15.37
C PHE A 298 4.26 -15.43 14.37
N PRO A 299 5.01 -15.10 13.29
CA PRO A 299 4.55 -14.08 12.35
C PRO A 299 3.23 -14.45 11.66
N ILE A 300 2.99 -15.74 11.42
CA ILE A 300 1.77 -16.24 10.79
C ILE A 300 0.59 -16.08 11.74
N LEU A 301 0.75 -16.47 13.02
CA LEU A 301 -0.29 -16.35 14.04
C LEU A 301 -0.63 -14.88 14.32
N VAL A 302 0.39 -14.01 14.43
CA VAL A 302 0.18 -12.57 14.61
C VAL A 302 -0.55 -11.98 13.40
N THR A 303 -0.14 -12.34 12.17
CA THR A 303 -0.83 -11.89 10.95
C THR A 303 -2.30 -12.31 10.96
N PHE A 304 -2.59 -13.58 11.28
CA PHE A 304 -3.96 -14.07 11.37
C PHE A 304 -4.76 -13.32 12.44
N GLY A 305 -4.20 -13.12 13.63
CA GLY A 305 -4.82 -12.38 14.72
C GLY A 305 -5.14 -10.93 14.35
N LEU A 306 -4.19 -10.22 13.72
CA LEU A 306 -4.37 -8.84 13.25
C LEU A 306 -5.45 -8.74 12.17
N VAL A 307 -5.42 -9.63 11.18
CA VAL A 307 -6.43 -9.68 10.12
C VAL A 307 -7.81 -9.99 10.69
N PHE A 308 -7.90 -10.96 11.60
CA PHE A 308 -9.15 -11.31 12.27
C PHE A 308 -9.69 -10.12 13.07
N ALA A 309 -8.86 -9.49 13.91
CA ALA A 309 -9.26 -8.33 14.70
C ALA A 309 -9.71 -7.16 13.81
N ALA A 310 -9.00 -6.90 12.71
CA ALA A 310 -9.37 -5.86 11.75
C ALA A 310 -10.73 -6.13 11.09
N LEU A 311 -10.98 -7.37 10.67
CA LEU A 311 -12.25 -7.77 10.06
C LEU A 311 -13.41 -7.78 11.06
N LEU A 312 -13.15 -8.19 12.30
CA LEU A 312 -14.13 -8.15 13.38
C LEU A 312 -14.52 -6.71 13.69
N LEU A 313 -13.52 -5.83 13.89
CA LEU A 313 -13.75 -4.41 14.13
C LEU A 313 -14.54 -3.81 12.96
N TYR A 314 -14.12 -4.06 11.73
CA TYR A 314 -14.82 -3.60 10.54
C TYR A 314 -16.29 -4.05 10.53
N ARG A 315 -16.57 -5.33 10.82
CA ARG A 315 -17.92 -5.90 10.84
C ARG A 315 -18.80 -5.25 11.91
N ILE A 316 -18.26 -5.02 13.11
CA ILE A 316 -18.99 -4.41 14.23
C ILE A 316 -19.29 -2.94 13.93
N THR A 317 -18.36 -2.22 13.32
CA THR A 317 -18.52 -0.78 13.09
C THR A 317 -19.38 -0.42 11.88
N GLN A 318 -19.61 -1.35 10.94
CA GLN A 318 -20.42 -1.07 9.73
C GLN A 318 -21.82 -0.51 10.04
N LYS A 319 -22.42 -0.91 11.15
CA LYS A 319 -23.81 -0.57 11.50
C LYS A 319 -23.95 0.63 12.44
N ASN A 320 -22.85 1.26 12.87
CA ASN A 320 -22.86 2.36 13.83
C ASN A 320 -22.00 3.54 13.34
N LEU A 321 -21.75 4.52 14.22
CA LEU A 321 -20.91 5.69 13.90
C LEU A 321 -19.44 5.31 13.61
N GLY A 322 -18.98 4.16 14.10
CA GLY A 322 -17.64 3.65 13.85
C GLY A 322 -17.36 3.33 12.37
N LYS A 323 -18.38 3.28 11.50
CA LYS A 323 -18.18 3.19 10.05
C LYS A 323 -17.28 4.30 9.51
N TYR A 324 -17.27 5.46 10.19
CA TYR A 324 -16.42 6.59 9.83
C TYR A 324 -14.93 6.34 10.07
N LEU A 325 -14.55 5.27 10.79
CA LEU A 325 -13.16 4.80 10.81
C LEU A 325 -12.69 4.27 9.45
N PHE A 326 -13.62 3.83 8.59
CA PHE A 326 -13.28 3.13 7.35
C PHE A 326 -13.79 3.84 6.09
N GLU A 327 -14.73 4.76 6.22
CA GLU A 327 -15.29 5.50 5.10
C GLU A 327 -15.53 6.96 5.50
N ALA A 328 -15.14 7.91 4.64
CA ALA A 328 -15.43 9.31 4.96
C ALA A 328 -16.95 9.60 4.89
N PRO A 329 -17.42 10.63 5.62
CA PRO A 329 -18.82 10.98 5.66
C PRO A 329 -19.43 11.23 4.27
N ARG A 330 -20.69 10.79 4.09
CA ARG A 330 -21.40 10.90 2.81
C ARG A 330 -21.52 12.34 2.31
N TRP A 331 -21.67 13.31 3.21
CA TRP A 331 -21.73 14.74 2.83
C TRP A 331 -20.41 15.23 2.21
N ALA A 332 -19.27 14.66 2.61
CA ALA A 332 -17.95 15.03 2.08
C ALA A 332 -17.70 14.39 0.70
N ILE A 333 -18.16 13.15 0.51
CA ILE A 333 -17.87 12.34 -0.70
C ILE A 333 -18.99 12.38 -1.74
N ARG A 334 -20.22 12.84 -1.41
CA ARG A 334 -21.38 12.82 -2.31
C ARG A 334 -21.04 13.39 -3.69
N GLU A 335 -21.14 12.53 -4.69
CA GLU A 335 -21.10 12.91 -6.10
C GLU A 335 -22.41 13.64 -6.40
N HIS A 336 -22.37 14.98 -6.51
CA HIS A 336 -23.49 15.71 -7.08
C HIS A 336 -23.59 15.28 -8.55
N ARG A 337 -24.55 14.40 -8.85
CA ARG A 337 -25.03 14.25 -10.22
C ARG A 337 -25.63 15.60 -10.58
N ALA A 338 -25.12 16.24 -11.62
CA ALA A 338 -25.83 17.35 -12.23
C ALA A 338 -27.24 16.85 -12.54
N SER A 339 -28.27 17.57 -12.08
CA SER A 339 -29.64 17.34 -12.52
C SER A 339 -29.66 17.29 -14.04
N PRO A 340 -30.45 16.39 -14.67
CA PRO A 340 -30.66 16.50 -16.11
C PRO A 340 -31.10 17.93 -16.41
N SER A 341 -30.43 18.58 -17.36
CA SER A 341 -30.96 19.80 -17.97
C SER A 341 -32.39 19.47 -18.41
N PRO A 342 -33.41 20.31 -18.14
CA PRO A 342 -34.69 20.14 -18.79
C PRO A 342 -34.41 20.29 -20.29
N SER A 343 -34.34 19.16 -20.99
CA SER A 343 -34.31 19.13 -22.45
C SER A 343 -35.62 19.71 -22.91
N GLY A 344 -35.54 20.79 -23.69
CA GLY A 344 -36.68 21.56 -24.16
C GLY A 344 -37.76 20.70 -24.79
N GLU A 345 -38.99 20.95 -24.35
CA GLU A 345 -40.19 20.70 -25.13
C GLU A 345 -40.07 21.46 -26.45
N LYS A 346 -39.79 20.71 -27.52
CA LYS A 346 -40.19 21.04 -28.88
C LYS A 346 -41.08 19.92 -29.37
N GLU A 347 -42.39 20.11 -29.27
CA GLU A 347 -43.40 19.59 -30.19
C GLU A 347 -44.32 20.80 -30.45
N VAL A 348 -44.19 21.47 -31.59
CA VAL A 348 -44.84 21.13 -32.87
C VAL A 348 -46.34 20.89 -32.67
N SER A 349 -47.12 21.95 -32.87
CA SER A 349 -48.46 21.82 -33.45
C SER A 349 -48.64 22.95 -34.46
N SER A 350 -48.53 22.58 -35.74
CA SER A 350 -49.01 23.33 -36.89
C SER A 350 -50.21 22.60 -37.47
N ALA A 351 -51.24 23.36 -37.86
CA ALA A 351 -52.39 22.99 -38.68
C ALA A 351 -53.48 22.10 -38.03
N THR A 352 -54.56 22.73 -37.54
CA THR A 352 -55.81 22.96 -38.29
C THR A 352 -56.67 23.97 -37.55
#